data_AF-A0A538B6D1-F1
#
_entry.id   AF-A0A538B6D1-F1
#
_cell.length_a   1.000
_cell.length_b   1.000
_cell.length_c   1.000
_cell.angle_alpha   90.00
_cell.angle_beta   90.00
_cell.angle_gamma   90.00
#
_symmetry.space_group_name_H-M   'P 1'
#
loop_
_entity.id
_entity.type
_entity.pdbx_description
1 polymer ?
#
loop_
_entity_poly.entity_id
_entity_poly.type
_entity_poly.pdbx_seq_one_letter_code
_entity_poly.pdbx_strand_id
1 'polypeptide(L)'
;MPSFLWPNDDGWPYPDTAGETVDLDATTDDDHICLRATPSQLFDHLDPLERAVITAHYGLEGHQPRTMKELHAEMGLPRAELRDALGTGLAKLRTELR
;
A
#
# COMPACT_ATOMS: atom_id res chain seq x y z
N MET A 1 -8.47 -19.94 -36.24
CA MET A 1 -8.25 -19.18 -34.99
C MET A 1 -8.22 -17.71 -35.36
N PRO A 2 -9.12 -16.85 -34.86
CA PRO A 2 -9.11 -15.45 -35.24
C PRO A 2 -8.02 -14.74 -34.46
N SER A 3 -7.10 -14.12 -35.18
CA SER A 3 -6.05 -13.25 -34.65
C SER A 3 -6.71 -11.96 -34.17
N PHE A 4 -6.66 -11.67 -32.87
CA PHE A 4 -7.06 -10.36 -32.35
C PHE A 4 -6.00 -9.34 -32.77
N LEU A 5 -6.30 -8.56 -33.81
CA LEU A 5 -5.60 -7.31 -34.09
C LEU A 5 -5.99 -6.35 -32.94
N TRP A 6 -5.05 -6.06 -32.05
CA TRP A 6 -5.18 -4.90 -31.17
C TRP A 6 -4.98 -3.63 -32.00
N PRO A 7 -5.99 -2.76 -32.17
CA PRO A 7 -5.82 -1.47 -32.82
C PRO A 7 -5.21 -0.49 -31.81
N ASN A 8 -4.18 0.24 -32.25
CA ASN A 8 -3.51 1.44 -31.70
C ASN A 8 -3.80 1.92 -30.26
N ASP A 9 -2.76 2.46 -29.62
CA ASP A 9 -2.70 3.08 -28.27
C ASP A 9 -3.62 4.31 -28.04
N ASP A 10 -4.58 4.57 -28.94
CA ASP A 10 -5.43 5.77 -28.96
C ASP A 10 -6.79 5.57 -28.26
N GLY A 11 -6.79 5.05 -27.03
CA GLY A 11 -8.03 4.96 -26.22
C GLY A 11 -8.81 3.67 -26.47
N TRP A 12 -8.31 2.60 -25.86
CA TRP A 12 -8.92 1.28 -25.83
C TRP A 12 -10.17 1.27 -24.94
N PRO A 13 -11.28 0.57 -25.28
CA PRO A 13 -12.00 0.41 -26.54
C PRO A 13 -13.02 1.55 -26.81
N TYR A 14 -12.89 2.68 -26.13
CA TYR A 14 -13.75 3.86 -26.28
C TYR A 14 -12.89 5.04 -26.69
N PRO A 15 -13.20 5.73 -27.80
CA PRO A 15 -12.42 6.88 -28.21
C PRO A 15 -12.56 8.00 -27.15
N ASP A 16 -11.42 8.60 -26.75
CA ASP A 16 -11.30 9.71 -25.79
C ASP A 16 -11.92 11.03 -26.33
N THR A 17 -13.18 10.95 -26.74
CA THR A 17 -13.98 12.03 -27.31
C THR A 17 -14.82 12.73 -26.24
N ALA A 18 -15.01 12.09 -25.10
CA ALA A 18 -15.54 12.71 -23.89
C ALA A 18 -14.37 13.43 -23.22
N GLY A 19 -14.41 14.77 -23.17
CA GLY A 19 -13.44 15.53 -22.39
C GLY A 19 -13.36 15.00 -20.97
N GLU A 20 -12.15 14.95 -20.41
CA GLU A 20 -11.85 14.46 -19.08
C GLU A 20 -12.75 15.15 -18.05
N THR A 21 -13.85 14.51 -17.67
CA THR A 21 -14.75 15.03 -16.64
C THR A 21 -14.09 14.77 -15.31
N VAL A 22 -13.53 15.82 -14.71
CA VAL A 22 -13.06 15.78 -13.32
C VAL A 22 -14.27 15.44 -12.45
N ASP A 23 -14.21 14.29 -11.78
CA ASP A 23 -15.19 13.93 -10.78
C ASP A 23 -15.01 14.84 -9.55
N LEU A 24 -15.88 15.85 -9.46
CA LEU A 24 -15.91 16.80 -8.35
C LEU A 24 -16.60 16.22 -7.11
N ASP A 25 -17.26 15.07 -7.27
CA ASP A 25 -18.01 14.41 -6.21
C ASP A 25 -17.13 13.54 -5.33
N ALA A 26 -15.92 13.17 -5.79
CA ALA A 26 -14.96 12.26 -5.16
C ALA A 26 -14.75 12.55 -3.66
N THR A 27 -15.75 12.13 -2.88
CA THR A 27 -15.72 12.15 -1.43
C THR A 27 -14.56 11.27 -1.03
N THR A 28 -13.84 11.65 0.01
CA THR A 28 -12.65 10.92 0.47
C THR A 28 -12.96 9.42 0.47
N ASP A 29 -12.21 8.66 -0.35
CA ASP A 29 -12.42 7.24 -0.61
C ASP A 29 -12.87 6.54 0.68
N ASP A 30 -14.08 5.99 0.71
CA ASP A 30 -14.59 5.29 1.91
C ASP A 30 -13.63 4.16 2.29
N ASP A 31 -12.90 3.59 1.32
CA ASP A 31 -11.79 2.67 1.53
C ASP A 31 -10.61 3.31 2.27
N HIS A 32 -10.26 4.55 1.93
CA HIS A 32 -9.22 5.32 2.61
C HIS A 32 -9.66 5.73 4.03
N ILE A 33 -10.95 6.00 4.24
CA ILE A 33 -11.53 6.19 5.58
C ILE A 33 -11.49 4.88 6.35
N CYS A 34 -11.93 3.75 5.78
CA CYS A 34 -11.88 2.44 6.43
C CYS A 34 -10.46 2.03 6.80
N LEU A 35 -9.47 2.28 5.94
CA LEU A 35 -8.05 2.01 6.20
C LEU A 35 -7.45 2.92 7.29
N ARG A 36 -7.91 4.17 7.40
CA ARG A 36 -7.47 5.09 8.46
C ARG A 36 -8.25 4.95 9.76
N ALA A 37 -9.49 4.48 9.67
CA ALA A 37 -10.38 4.19 10.78
C ALA A 37 -10.18 2.77 11.32
N THR A 38 -9.40 1.92 10.62
CA THR A 38 -8.97 0.63 11.17
C THR A 38 -8.36 0.90 12.54
N PRO A 39 -8.91 0.29 13.61
CA PRO A 39 -8.59 0.69 14.95
C PRO A 39 -7.10 0.50 15.21
N SER A 40 -6.50 1.39 15.99
CA SER A 40 -5.15 1.26 16.55
C SER A 40 -4.82 -0.14 17.10
N GLN A 41 -5.87 -0.91 17.42
CA GLN A 41 -5.86 -2.32 17.81
C GLN A 41 -5.25 -3.27 16.77
N LEU A 42 -5.31 -2.97 15.47
CA LEU A 42 -4.71 -3.81 14.43
C LEU A 42 -3.18 -3.95 14.61
N PHE A 43 -2.56 -2.90 15.16
CA PHE A 43 -1.12 -2.87 15.44
C PHE A 43 -0.76 -3.31 16.86
N ASP A 44 -1.75 -3.62 17.73
CA ASP A 44 -1.49 -4.06 19.11
C ASP A 44 -0.92 -5.48 19.18
N HIS A 45 -1.19 -6.31 18.16
CA HIS A 45 -0.66 -7.67 18.05
C HIS A 45 0.72 -7.76 17.39
N LEU A 46 1.22 -6.64 16.85
CA LEU A 46 2.53 -6.58 16.23
C LEU A 46 3.62 -6.36 17.28
N ASP A 47 4.75 -7.02 17.09
CA ASP A 47 5.93 -6.75 17.90
C ASP A 47 6.42 -5.31 17.61
N PRO A 48 7.08 -4.64 18.56
CA PRO A 48 7.50 -3.24 18.39
C PRO A 48 8.35 -3.02 17.13
N LEU A 49 9.18 -4.00 16.77
CA LEU A 49 10.00 -3.97 15.58
C LEU A 49 9.17 -4.11 14.30
N GLU A 50 8.23 -5.06 14.27
CA GLU A 50 7.35 -5.27 13.11
C GLU A 50 6.50 -4.03 12.84
N ARG A 51 5.93 -3.45 13.90
CA ARG A 51 5.17 -2.21 13.82
C ARG A 51 6.02 -1.07 13.29
N ALA A 52 7.24 -0.89 13.82
CA ALA A 52 8.13 0.18 13.37
C ALA A 52 8.53 0.00 11.89
N VAL A 53 8.83 -1.22 11.46
CA VAL A 53 9.20 -1.52 10.06
C VAL A 53 8.02 -1.31 9.12
N ILE A 54 6.82 -1.76 9.48
CA ILE A 54 5.61 -1.59 8.65
C ILE A 54 5.24 -0.11 8.55
N THR A 55 5.17 0.60 9.67
CA THR A 55 4.83 2.03 9.70
C THR A 55 5.81 2.84 8.87
N ALA A 56 7.11 2.59 9.00
CA ALA A 56 8.12 3.34 8.28
C ALA A 56 8.21 2.93 6.79
N HIS A 57 8.01 1.64 6.46
CA HIS A 57 8.05 1.19 5.06
C HIS A 57 6.88 1.72 4.24
N TYR A 58 5.67 1.70 4.80
CA TYR A 58 4.46 2.14 4.11
C TYR A 58 4.11 3.61 4.35
N GLY A 59 4.85 4.32 5.21
CA GLY A 59 4.57 5.73 5.50
C GLY A 59 3.27 5.93 6.30
N LEU A 60 2.98 5.00 7.21
CA LEU A 60 1.82 5.11 8.09
C LEU A 60 2.06 6.21 9.15
N GLU A 61 0.98 6.65 9.81
CA GLU A 61 1.02 7.74 10.80
C GLU A 61 1.51 9.10 10.25
N GLY A 62 1.38 9.33 8.94
CA GLY A 62 1.74 10.59 8.30
C GLY A 62 3.24 10.73 7.96
N HIS A 63 4.00 9.64 8.05
CA HIS A 63 5.40 9.60 7.63
C HIS A 63 5.53 9.38 6.13
N GLN A 64 6.65 9.82 5.54
CA GLN A 64 7.00 9.43 4.16
C GLN A 64 7.43 7.95 4.13
N PRO A 65 6.97 7.16 3.15
CA PRO A 65 7.36 5.77 3.00
C PRO A 65 8.87 5.65 2.73
N ARG A 66 9.51 4.70 3.42
CA ARG A 66 10.97 4.47 3.32
C ARG A 66 11.28 3.13 2.69
N THR A 67 12.34 3.08 1.91
CA THR A 67 12.83 1.83 1.33
C THR A 67 13.54 0.97 2.37
N MET A 68 13.66 -0.35 2.12
CA MET A 68 14.45 -1.25 2.98
C MET A 68 15.91 -0.83 3.14
N LYS A 69 16.47 -0.10 2.16
CA LYS A 69 17.83 0.42 2.23
C LYS A 69 17.93 1.57 3.24
N GLU A 70 16.94 2.47 3.23
CA GLU A 70 16.86 3.59 4.18
C GLU A 70 16.58 3.10 5.59
N LEU A 71 15.65 2.14 5.75
CA LEU A 71 15.37 1.52 7.05
C LEU A 71 16.59 0.82 7.65
N HIS A 72 17.38 0.13 6.82
CA HIS A 72 18.65 -0.45 7.26
C HIS A 72 19.63 0.62 7.76
N ALA A 73 19.73 1.75 7.06
CA ALA A 73 20.62 2.83 7.45
C ALA A 73 20.17 3.52 8.75
N GLU A 74 18.87 3.60 9.00
CA GLU A 74 18.29 4.30 10.15
C GLU A 74 18.21 3.44 11.41
N MET A 75 17.81 2.18 11.26
CA MET A 75 17.65 1.25 12.40
C MET A 75 18.94 0.51 12.74
N GLY A 76 19.91 0.45 11.83
CA GLY A 76 21.18 -0.27 12.02
C GLY A 76 21.03 -1.80 12.06
N LEU A 77 19.84 -2.33 11.80
CA LEU A 77 19.55 -3.76 11.80
C LEU A 77 19.85 -4.41 10.44
N PRO A 78 20.33 -5.66 10.39
CA PRO A 78 20.53 -6.39 9.13
C PRO A 78 19.28 -6.39 8.25
N ARG A 79 19.47 -6.30 6.92
CA ARG A 79 18.38 -6.35 5.95
C ARG A 79 17.54 -7.63 6.01
N ALA A 80 18.14 -8.74 6.43
CA ALA A 80 17.43 -10.01 6.61
C ALA A 80 16.42 -9.90 7.75
N GLU A 81 16.85 -9.37 8.90
CA GLU A 81 16.00 -9.17 10.07
C GLU A 81 14.85 -8.19 9.80
N LEU A 82 15.11 -7.11 9.08
CA LEU A 82 14.06 -6.17 8.65
C LEU A 82 13.03 -6.83 7.71
N ARG A 83 13.49 -7.70 6.81
CA ARG A 83 12.60 -8.44 5.91
C ARG A 83 11.78 -9.49 6.65
N ASP A 84 12.40 -10.19 7.60
CA ASP A 84 11.72 -11.17 8.43
C ASP A 84 10.64 -10.48 9.26
N ALA A 85 10.96 -9.36 9.93
CA ALA A 85 10.00 -8.57 10.69
C ALA A 85 8.84 -8.04 9.82
N LEU A 86 9.13 -7.59 8.59
CA LEU A 86 8.08 -7.17 7.66
C LEU A 86 7.19 -8.35 7.23
N GLY A 87 7.80 -9.51 6.97
CA GLY A 87 7.09 -10.73 6.57
C GLY A 87 6.19 -11.27 7.68
N THR A 88 6.71 -11.40 8.90
CA THR A 88 5.95 -11.87 10.06
C THR A 88 4.85 -10.89 10.43
N GLY A 89 5.13 -9.59 10.42
CA GLY A 89 4.14 -8.56 10.69
C GLY A 89 2.98 -8.56 9.68
N LEU A 90 3.27 -8.63 8.38
CA LEU A 90 2.21 -8.74 7.36
C LEU A 90 1.39 -10.05 7.50
N ALA A 91 2.03 -11.15 7.88
CA ALA A 91 1.33 -12.41 8.12
C ALA A 91 0.34 -12.32 9.30
N LYS A 92 0.72 -11.62 10.38
CA LYS A 92 -0.15 -11.31 11.52
C LYS A 92 -1.31 -10.42 11.07
N LEU A 93 -1.04 -9.30 10.39
CA LEU A 93 -2.07 -8.38 9.90
C LEU A 93 -3.08 -9.07 8.98
N ARG A 94 -2.63 -9.98 8.09
CA ARG A 94 -3.53 -10.74 7.22
C ARG A 94 -4.47 -11.67 7.98
N THR A 95 -4.07 -12.15 9.16
CA THR A 95 -4.91 -13.03 9.99
C THR A 95 -6.00 -12.23 10.71
N GLU A 96 -5.67 -11.02 11.14
CA GLU A 96 -6.60 -10.10 11.83
C GLU A 96 -7.62 -9.46 10.89
N LEU A 97 -7.28 -9.28 9.61
CA LEU A 97 -8.16 -8.70 8.58
C LEU A 97 -9.08 -9.73 7.89
N ARG A 98 -9.32 -10.90 8.50
CA ARG A 98 -10.08 -11.99 7.90
C ARG A 98 -11.55 -12.01 8.32
#